data_AF-A0A1F6H7C8-F1
#
_entry.id   AF-A0A1F6H7C8-F1
#
_cell.length_a   1.000
_cell.length_b   1.000
_cell.length_c   1.000
_cell.angle_alpha   90.00
_cell.angle_beta   90.00
_cell.angle_gamma   90.00
#
_symmetry.space_group_name_H-M   'P 1'
#
loop_
_entity.id
_entity.type
_entity.pdbx_description
1 polymer ?
#
loop_
_entity_poly.entity_id
_entity_poly.type
_entity_poly.pdbx_seq_one_letter_code
_entity_poly.pdbx_strand_id
1 'polypeptide(L)'
;MNNIDEITEDHLFQVNLILWLTQPILSDIGIRALLAESGYSVYSIAPSLALPIPIRQRIREKNINAQDGCSPDIILGKEKSNFFLLVECKKQSFGPDSSTSEQARTLLLLDGQILGESLALSPATKVESAVSYVTKDDHKLHIKNTCDILKSEIESAGFRSNYACCFGIKHDSENSIYIVINNNDSDKLNIRESGDIKVIEGQPNTDPRPLYFIPLDPSVEQNEYGKKTLEQRLLSEILSLIGRAKVSDKTVFTVEDLLVKATWGMYNSWSDNSARKNLRRQVNSFLKNKIASSFPQHLLQEKDAWILSIESTKDKETLLSSLLKTEKIEELSKEQLELFEEDKKLLE
;
A
#
# COMPACT_ATOMS: atom_id res chain seq x y z
N MET A 1 8.45 22.54 0.49
CA MET A 1 8.44 21.46 1.50
C MET A 1 7.01 21.13 1.81
N ASN A 2 6.64 19.86 1.68
CA ASN A 2 5.31 19.41 2.07
C ASN A 2 5.16 19.53 3.58
N ASN A 3 3.98 19.92 4.04
CA ASN A 3 3.67 19.95 5.46
C ASN A 3 3.63 18.51 5.97
N ILE A 4 4.51 18.14 6.90
CA ILE A 4 4.60 16.78 7.44
C ILE A 4 3.29 16.34 8.10
N ASP A 5 2.51 17.27 8.66
CA ASP A 5 1.16 17.00 9.15
C ASP A 5 0.27 16.46 8.02
N GLU A 6 0.29 17.10 6.84
CA GLU A 6 -0.47 16.66 5.67
C GLU A 6 0.01 15.30 5.14
N ILE A 7 1.31 15.01 5.24
CA ILE A 7 1.87 13.70 4.86
C ILE A 7 1.35 12.60 5.77
N THR A 8 1.34 12.80 7.09
CA THR A 8 0.85 11.77 8.03
C THR A 8 -0.65 11.46 7.88
N GLU A 9 -1.38 12.38 7.27
CA GLU A 9 -2.79 12.26 6.89
C GLU A 9 -3.00 11.69 5.47
N ASP A 10 -1.97 11.68 4.62
CA ASP A 10 -2.03 11.18 3.25
C ASP A 10 -2.24 9.67 3.24
N HIS A 11 -3.32 9.21 2.62
CA HIS A 11 -3.67 7.80 2.60
C HIS A 11 -2.58 6.94 1.94
N LEU A 12 -1.99 7.42 0.84
CA LEU A 12 -0.89 6.69 0.18
C LEU A 12 0.34 6.58 1.07
N PHE A 13 0.69 7.63 1.83
CA PHE A 13 1.75 7.56 2.83
C PHE A 13 1.45 6.50 3.89
N GLN A 14 0.24 6.50 4.47
CA GLN A 14 -0.15 5.55 5.51
C GLN A 14 -0.07 4.10 5.02
N VAL A 15 -0.60 3.81 3.83
CA VAL A 15 -0.52 2.48 3.20
C VAL A 15 0.94 2.08 2.99
N ASN A 16 1.74 2.95 2.38
CA ASN A 16 3.14 2.64 2.09
C ASN A 16 3.97 2.48 3.37
N LEU A 17 3.69 3.26 4.42
CA LEU A 17 4.32 3.11 5.72
C LEU A 17 4.08 1.70 6.26
N ILE A 18 2.82 1.23 6.28
CA ILE A 18 2.51 -0.14 6.72
C ILE A 18 3.21 -1.19 5.87
N LEU A 19 3.26 -1.02 4.55
CA LEU A 19 4.00 -1.94 3.67
C LEU A 19 5.49 -1.99 4.04
N TRP A 20 6.12 -0.85 4.33
CA TRP A 20 7.51 -0.78 4.81
C TRP A 20 7.71 -1.53 6.13
N LEU A 21 6.79 -1.37 7.10
CA LEU A 21 6.90 -2.07 8.39
C LEU A 21 6.83 -3.60 8.26
N THR A 22 6.36 -4.13 7.14
CA THR A 22 6.22 -5.58 6.88
C THR A 22 7.38 -6.18 6.09
N GLN A 23 8.30 -5.37 5.58
CA GLN A 23 9.42 -5.87 4.79
C GLN A 23 10.54 -6.40 5.68
N PRO A 24 11.18 -7.54 5.35
CA PRO A 24 12.30 -8.10 6.12
C PRO A 24 13.61 -7.36 5.81
N ILE A 25 13.69 -6.09 6.23
CA ILE A 25 14.81 -5.19 5.92
C ILE A 25 15.90 -5.28 7.00
N LEU A 26 17.14 -5.02 6.60
CA LEU A 26 18.27 -4.86 7.53
C LEU A 26 18.10 -3.54 8.31
N SER A 27 18.57 -3.51 9.56
CA SER A 27 18.41 -2.38 10.48
C SER A 27 18.94 -1.03 9.98
N ASP A 28 19.82 -1.04 8.98
CA ASP A 28 20.70 0.09 8.66
C ASP A 28 20.08 1.05 7.62
N ILE A 29 18.87 0.78 7.15
CA ILE A 29 18.18 1.54 6.08
C ILE A 29 17.34 2.71 6.64
N GLY A 30 17.46 3.01 7.95
CA GLY A 30 16.72 4.09 8.61
C GLY A 30 15.21 3.85 8.69
N ILE A 31 14.72 2.66 8.33
CA ILE A 31 13.32 2.25 8.44
C ILE A 31 13.26 0.94 9.24
N ARG A 32 12.44 0.93 10.29
CA ARG A 32 12.26 -0.24 11.15
C ARG A 32 11.13 -1.15 10.68
N ALA A 33 11.40 -2.44 10.55
CA ALA A 33 10.46 -3.46 10.12
C ALA A 33 9.54 -3.98 11.25
N LEU A 34 8.88 -3.09 11.98
CA LEU A 34 8.15 -3.39 13.23
C LEU A 34 7.16 -4.58 13.11
N LEU A 35 6.42 -4.64 12.01
CA LEU A 35 5.41 -5.68 11.79
C LEU A 35 6.07 -7.00 11.33
N ALA A 36 7.11 -6.94 10.50
CA ALA A 36 7.88 -8.10 10.09
C ALA A 36 8.59 -8.77 11.29
N GLU A 37 9.17 -7.97 12.19
CA GLU A 37 9.76 -8.43 13.46
C GLU A 37 8.77 -9.21 14.34
N SER A 38 7.48 -8.89 14.17
CA SER A 38 6.34 -9.51 14.86
C SER A 38 5.68 -10.65 14.06
N GLY A 39 6.29 -11.03 12.92
CA GLY A 39 5.90 -12.15 12.07
C GLY A 39 4.78 -11.85 11.06
N TYR A 40 4.44 -10.59 10.85
CA TYR A 40 3.45 -10.19 9.83
C TYR A 40 4.09 -10.05 8.45
N SER A 41 3.39 -10.52 7.43
CA SER A 41 3.69 -10.28 6.01
C SER A 41 2.44 -9.81 5.27
N VAL A 42 2.62 -9.17 4.12
CA VAL A 42 1.49 -8.75 3.26
C VAL A 42 0.79 -9.98 2.71
N TYR A 43 -0.47 -10.17 3.06
CA TYR A 43 -1.32 -11.22 2.49
C TYR A 43 -2.03 -10.73 1.22
N SER A 44 -2.64 -9.55 1.27
CA SER A 44 -3.30 -8.92 0.12
C SER A 44 -3.42 -7.41 0.32
N ILE A 45 -3.53 -6.68 -0.79
CA ILE A 45 -3.73 -5.23 -0.85
C ILE A 45 -5.09 -4.96 -1.50
N ALA A 46 -5.91 -4.11 -0.88
CA ALA A 46 -7.27 -3.78 -1.27
C ALA A 46 -8.13 -5.00 -1.71
N PRO A 47 -8.22 -6.10 -0.91
CA PRO A 47 -9.10 -7.20 -1.25
C PRO A 47 -10.56 -6.85 -1.04
N SER A 48 -11.40 -7.20 -2.01
CA SER A 48 -12.86 -7.14 -1.83
C SER A 48 -13.33 -8.33 -1.00
N LEU A 49 -13.80 -8.06 0.23
CA LEU A 49 -14.32 -9.05 1.16
C LEU A 49 -15.84 -8.91 1.25
N ALA A 50 -16.57 -9.94 0.83
CA ALA A 50 -18.02 -10.00 1.02
C ALA A 50 -18.37 -10.68 2.34
N LEU A 51 -19.40 -10.18 3.04
CA LEU A 51 -20.00 -10.92 4.13
C LEU A 51 -20.76 -12.15 3.58
N PRO A 52 -20.62 -13.33 4.21
CA PRO A 52 -21.41 -14.51 3.87
C PRO A 52 -22.91 -14.19 3.82
N ILE A 53 -23.64 -14.82 2.88
CA ILE A 53 -25.08 -14.58 2.69
C ILE A 53 -25.89 -14.73 4.00
N PRO A 54 -25.67 -15.78 4.83
CA PRO A 54 -26.41 -15.92 6.08
C PRO A 54 -26.16 -14.77 7.06
N ILE A 55 -24.95 -14.22 7.06
CA ILE A 55 -24.59 -13.07 7.91
C ILE A 55 -25.31 -11.82 7.43
N ARG A 56 -25.32 -11.55 6.12
CA ARG A 56 -26.03 -10.41 5.53
C ARG A 56 -27.54 -10.45 5.82
N GLN A 57 -28.16 -11.63 5.71
CA GLN A 57 -29.58 -11.81 6.05
C GLN A 57 -29.85 -11.45 7.51
N ARG A 58 -29.05 -11.99 8.44
CA ARG A 58 -29.20 -11.71 9.88
C ARG A 58 -28.96 -10.24 10.23
N ILE A 59 -28.00 -9.58 9.59
CA ILE A 59 -27.73 -8.14 9.78
C ILE A 59 -28.96 -7.31 9.42
N ARG A 60 -29.61 -7.62 8.29
CA ARG A 60 -30.85 -6.95 7.84
C ARG A 60 -32.01 -7.21 8.80
N GLU A 61 -32.19 -8.45 9.25
CA GLU A 61 -33.20 -8.81 10.25
C GLU A 61 -33.02 -8.06 11.58
N LYS A 62 -31.77 -7.76 11.95
CA LYS A 62 -31.40 -7.04 13.17
C LYS A 62 -31.29 -5.53 12.97
N ASN A 63 -31.57 -5.01 11.77
CA ASN A 63 -31.42 -3.59 11.40
C ASN A 63 -30.04 -3.00 11.73
N ILE A 64 -28.97 -3.81 11.59
CA ILE A 64 -27.60 -3.30 11.74
C ILE A 64 -27.21 -2.61 10.44
N ASN A 65 -26.77 -1.35 10.52
CA ASN A 65 -26.32 -0.60 9.36
C ASN A 65 -24.87 -0.97 8.97
N ALA A 66 -24.71 -2.12 8.32
CA ALA A 66 -23.44 -2.61 7.79
C ALA A 66 -23.56 -2.86 6.28
N GLN A 67 -22.42 -2.80 5.57
CA GLN A 67 -22.34 -3.05 4.14
C GLN A 67 -22.37 -4.56 3.85
N ASP A 68 -22.76 -4.93 2.64
CA ASP A 68 -22.72 -6.32 2.17
C ASP A 68 -21.28 -6.87 2.04
N GLY A 69 -20.30 -5.99 2.00
CA GLY A 69 -18.87 -6.28 1.94
C GLY A 69 -18.06 -5.00 2.07
N CYS A 70 -16.75 -5.14 2.29
CA CYS A 70 -15.81 -4.03 2.41
C CYS A 70 -14.49 -4.36 1.71
N SER A 71 -13.61 -3.38 1.61
CA SER A 71 -12.24 -3.57 1.12
C SER A 71 -11.28 -2.90 2.08
N PRO A 72 -10.67 -3.63 3.05
CA PRO A 72 -9.58 -3.06 3.83
C PRO A 72 -8.43 -2.71 2.91
N ASP A 73 -7.64 -1.70 3.25
CA ASP A 73 -6.50 -1.28 2.41
C ASP A 73 -5.43 -2.35 2.33
N ILE A 74 -5.16 -3.04 3.45
CA ILE A 74 -4.18 -4.12 3.50
C ILE A 74 -4.71 -5.24 4.41
N ILE A 75 -4.48 -6.49 4.03
CA ILE A 75 -4.54 -7.63 4.94
C ILE A 75 -3.12 -8.10 5.19
N LEU A 76 -2.73 -8.17 6.47
CA LEU A 76 -1.49 -8.78 6.90
C LEU A 76 -1.77 -10.16 7.47
N GLY A 77 -0.92 -11.13 7.17
CA GLY A 77 -1.02 -12.49 7.69
C GLY A 77 0.17 -12.85 8.57
N LYS A 78 -0.06 -13.70 9.58
CA LYS A 78 1.01 -14.48 10.23
C LYS A 78 0.93 -15.92 9.75
N GLU A 79 1.86 -16.34 8.90
CA GLU A 79 1.84 -17.66 8.24
C GLU A 79 1.69 -18.84 9.21
N LYS A 80 2.28 -18.73 10.41
CA LYS A 80 2.29 -19.82 11.40
C LYS A 80 1.02 -19.93 12.24
N SER A 81 0.15 -18.92 12.27
CA SER A 81 -0.97 -18.86 13.22
C SER A 81 -2.33 -18.59 12.60
N ASN A 82 -2.45 -18.51 11.26
CA ASN A 82 -3.69 -18.11 10.56
C ASN A 82 -4.33 -16.85 11.19
N PHE A 83 -3.47 -15.95 11.67
CA PHE A 83 -3.88 -14.67 12.23
C PHE A 83 -3.85 -13.62 11.12
N PHE A 84 -4.96 -12.92 10.94
CA PHE A 84 -5.10 -11.87 9.93
C PHE A 84 -5.37 -10.52 10.57
N LEU A 85 -4.58 -9.51 10.20
CA LEU A 85 -4.81 -8.12 10.58
C LEU A 85 -5.40 -7.38 9.38
N LEU A 86 -6.65 -6.95 9.49
CA LEU A 86 -7.31 -6.09 8.50
C LEU A 86 -6.91 -4.65 8.80
N VAL A 87 -6.17 -4.01 7.92
CA VAL A 87 -5.65 -2.65 8.10
C VAL A 87 -6.47 -1.68 7.27
N GLU A 88 -6.94 -0.61 7.91
CA GLU A 88 -7.69 0.48 7.29
C GLU A 88 -7.02 1.83 7.63
N CYS A 89 -6.59 2.55 6.61
CA CYS A 89 -5.94 3.86 6.70
C CYS A 89 -6.97 4.98 6.63
N LYS A 90 -7.00 5.84 7.67
CA LYS A 90 -7.96 6.94 7.79
C LYS A 90 -7.25 8.27 7.95
N LYS A 91 -7.54 9.18 7.02
CA LYS A 91 -7.14 10.60 7.08
C LYS A 91 -7.72 11.30 8.31
N GLN A 92 -9.01 11.09 8.57
CA GLN A 92 -9.76 11.75 9.65
C GLN A 92 -10.43 10.73 10.55
N SER A 93 -10.70 11.16 11.78
CA SER A 93 -11.55 10.41 12.70
C SER A 93 -13.00 10.34 12.20
N PHE A 94 -13.80 9.41 12.72
CA PHE A 94 -15.21 9.25 12.34
C PHE A 94 -16.07 8.86 13.55
N GLY A 95 -17.33 9.26 13.50
CA GLY A 95 -18.36 8.93 14.50
C GLY A 95 -19.24 7.73 14.10
N PRO A 96 -20.06 7.23 15.05
CA PRO A 96 -20.88 6.03 14.87
C PRO A 96 -22.03 6.17 13.86
N ASP A 97 -22.41 7.40 13.50
CA ASP A 97 -23.48 7.71 12.55
C ASP A 97 -22.97 8.08 11.15
N SER A 98 -21.65 7.99 10.92
CA SER A 98 -21.04 8.32 9.61
C SER A 98 -21.21 7.19 8.60
N SER A 99 -21.10 7.47 7.31
CA SER A 99 -21.01 6.41 6.29
C SER A 99 -19.79 5.50 6.51
N THR A 100 -18.68 6.06 7.02
CA THR A 100 -17.49 5.30 7.43
C THR A 100 -17.81 4.25 8.51
N SER A 101 -18.78 4.51 9.37
CA SER A 101 -19.21 3.57 10.40
C SER A 101 -19.83 2.28 9.81
N GLU A 102 -20.43 2.34 8.62
CA GLU A 102 -21.00 1.16 7.95
C GLU A 102 -19.88 0.20 7.50
N GLN A 103 -18.82 0.75 6.91
CA GLN A 103 -17.62 -0.01 6.56
C GLN A 103 -16.94 -0.54 7.83
N ALA A 104 -16.84 0.27 8.89
CA ALA A 104 -16.26 -0.15 10.17
C ALA A 104 -17.04 -1.30 10.81
N ARG A 105 -18.38 -1.25 10.83
CA ARG A 105 -19.22 -2.37 11.29
C ARG A 105 -18.97 -3.63 10.47
N THR A 106 -18.82 -3.48 9.15
CA THR A 106 -18.52 -4.60 8.23
C THR A 106 -17.17 -5.24 8.56
N LEU A 107 -16.12 -4.43 8.77
CA LEU A 107 -14.79 -4.91 9.19
C LEU A 107 -14.85 -5.62 10.56
N LEU A 108 -15.60 -5.07 11.51
CA LEU A 108 -15.80 -5.68 12.83
C LEU A 108 -16.56 -7.01 12.75
N LEU A 109 -17.45 -7.19 11.79
CA LEU A 109 -18.16 -8.46 11.57
C LEU A 109 -17.28 -9.55 10.93
N LEU A 110 -16.16 -9.19 10.30
CA LEU A 110 -15.18 -10.12 9.74
C LEU A 110 -14.29 -10.73 10.84
N ASP A 111 -14.91 -11.46 11.77
CA ASP A 111 -14.25 -12.22 12.84
C ASP A 111 -14.23 -13.72 12.54
N GLY A 112 -13.10 -14.36 12.82
CA GLY A 112 -12.94 -15.82 12.79
C GLY A 112 -13.43 -16.47 11.50
N GLN A 113 -14.41 -17.38 11.62
CA GLN A 113 -14.90 -18.15 10.48
C GLN A 113 -15.57 -17.30 9.39
N ILE A 114 -16.14 -16.15 9.75
CA ILE A 114 -16.74 -15.23 8.77
C ILE A 114 -15.64 -14.71 7.83
N LEU A 115 -14.52 -14.24 8.40
CA LEU A 115 -13.36 -13.84 7.61
C LEU A 115 -12.77 -15.02 6.83
N GLY A 116 -12.68 -16.20 7.45
CA GLY A 116 -12.19 -17.41 6.77
C GLY A 116 -12.97 -17.75 5.51
N GLU A 117 -14.30 -17.68 5.56
CA GLU A 117 -15.17 -17.85 4.39
C GLU A 117 -14.95 -16.74 3.36
N SER A 118 -14.88 -15.47 3.79
CA SER A 118 -14.62 -14.34 2.89
C SER A 118 -13.26 -14.43 2.18
N LEU A 119 -12.26 -15.03 2.82
CA LEU A 119 -10.92 -15.30 2.26
C LEU A 119 -10.85 -16.63 1.49
N ALA A 120 -11.97 -17.35 1.34
CA ALA A 120 -12.03 -18.67 0.72
C ALA A 120 -11.08 -19.71 1.36
N LEU A 121 -10.85 -19.60 2.67
CA LEU A 121 -10.07 -20.59 3.43
C LEU A 121 -10.90 -21.84 3.69
N SER A 122 -10.20 -22.96 3.95
CA SER A 122 -10.83 -24.21 4.35
C SER A 122 -11.72 -24.01 5.59
N PRO A 123 -12.93 -24.61 5.65
CA PRO A 123 -13.78 -24.56 6.84
C PRO A 123 -13.14 -25.14 8.11
N ALA A 124 -12.11 -25.98 7.97
CA ALA A 124 -11.38 -26.54 9.10
C ALA A 124 -10.29 -25.59 9.65
N THR A 125 -9.96 -24.52 8.92
CA THR A 125 -8.95 -23.56 9.33
C THR A 125 -9.47 -22.72 10.49
N LYS A 126 -8.84 -22.83 11.65
CA LYS A 126 -9.07 -21.88 12.75
C LYS A 126 -8.49 -20.53 12.34
N VAL A 127 -9.35 -19.55 12.11
CA VAL A 127 -8.97 -18.18 11.76
C VAL A 127 -9.06 -17.31 13.01
N GLU A 128 -8.03 -16.52 13.23
CA GLU A 128 -8.03 -15.43 14.21
C GLU A 128 -7.82 -14.11 13.48
N SER A 129 -8.44 -13.04 13.95
CA SER A 129 -8.30 -11.74 13.32
C SER A 129 -8.35 -10.58 14.29
N ALA A 130 -7.91 -9.43 13.78
CA ALA A 130 -8.07 -8.11 14.36
C ALA A 130 -8.26 -7.09 13.22
N VAL A 131 -8.82 -5.93 13.55
CA VAL A 131 -8.88 -4.76 12.68
C VAL A 131 -7.97 -3.69 13.25
N SER A 132 -7.07 -3.13 12.44
CA SER A 132 -6.25 -1.98 12.82
C SER A 132 -6.60 -0.77 11.98
N TYR A 133 -6.95 0.33 12.66
CA TYR A 133 -7.06 1.63 12.02
C TYR A 133 -5.74 2.37 12.11
N VAL A 134 -5.21 2.81 10.97
CA VAL A 134 -3.98 3.60 10.89
C VAL A 134 -4.37 5.04 10.62
N THR A 135 -4.00 5.96 11.50
CA THR A 135 -4.40 7.36 11.39
C THR A 135 -3.39 8.25 12.11
N LYS A 136 -3.55 9.58 12.03
CA LYS A 136 -2.81 10.52 12.86
C LYS A 136 -3.10 10.28 14.35
N ASP A 137 -2.09 10.40 15.21
CA ASP A 137 -2.22 10.00 16.63
C ASP A 137 -3.31 10.77 17.40
N ASP A 138 -3.56 12.03 17.05
CA ASP A 138 -4.64 12.85 17.63
C ASP A 138 -6.05 12.30 17.33
N HIS A 139 -6.23 11.60 16.21
CA HIS A 139 -7.49 10.95 15.83
C HIS A 139 -7.68 9.57 16.48
N LYS A 140 -6.60 8.95 16.96
CA LYS A 140 -6.55 7.55 17.42
C LYS A 140 -7.60 7.24 18.49
N LEU A 141 -7.71 8.10 19.51
CA LEU A 141 -8.64 7.89 20.63
C LEU A 141 -10.10 7.99 20.18
N HIS A 142 -10.42 8.92 19.28
CA HIS A 142 -11.78 9.07 18.78
C HIS A 142 -12.20 7.84 17.96
N ILE A 143 -11.35 7.37 17.04
CA ILE A 143 -11.62 6.16 16.25
C ILE A 143 -11.80 4.95 17.18
N LYS A 144 -10.96 4.80 18.20
CA LYS A 144 -11.08 3.69 19.16
C LYS A 144 -12.42 3.72 19.91
N ASN A 145 -12.82 4.87 20.42
CA ASN A 145 -14.11 5.04 21.09
C ASN A 145 -15.28 4.73 20.17
N THR A 146 -15.23 5.19 18.91
CA THR A 146 -16.25 4.84 17.92
C THR A 146 -16.29 3.33 17.70
N CYS A 147 -15.14 2.66 17.52
CA CYS A 147 -15.10 1.21 17.35
C CYS A 147 -15.67 0.45 18.56
N ASP A 148 -15.47 0.94 19.78
CA ASP A 148 -16.04 0.33 20.99
C ASP A 148 -17.57 0.46 21.06
N ILE A 149 -18.12 1.61 20.61
CA ILE A 149 -19.56 1.79 20.44
C ILE A 149 -20.11 0.80 19.40
N LEU A 150 -19.50 0.79 18.21
CA LEU A 150 -19.91 -0.09 17.10
C LEU A 150 -19.82 -1.57 17.47
N LYS A 151 -18.78 -1.95 18.20
CA LYS A 151 -18.62 -3.31 18.74
C LYS A 151 -19.76 -3.66 19.69
N SER A 152 -20.10 -2.76 20.61
CA SER A 152 -21.19 -2.98 21.57
C SER A 152 -22.54 -3.14 20.87
N GLU A 153 -22.79 -2.38 19.80
CA GLU A 153 -23.99 -2.51 18.95
C GLU A 153 -24.05 -3.89 18.28
N ILE A 154 -22.95 -4.33 17.65
CA ILE A 154 -22.84 -5.62 16.97
C ILE A 154 -23.05 -6.78 17.96
N GLU A 155 -22.41 -6.72 19.12
CA GLU A 155 -22.51 -7.74 20.17
C GLU A 155 -23.91 -7.80 20.79
N SER A 156 -24.54 -6.64 21.03
CA SER A 156 -25.92 -6.57 21.53
C SER A 156 -26.94 -7.18 20.56
N ALA A 157 -26.64 -7.17 19.26
CA ALA A 157 -27.45 -7.82 18.24
C ALA A 157 -27.18 -9.34 18.10
N GLY A 158 -26.27 -9.89 18.89
CA GLY A 158 -25.96 -11.32 18.95
C GLY A 158 -24.92 -11.79 17.93
N PHE A 159 -24.07 -10.89 17.46
CA PHE A 159 -22.90 -11.23 16.64
C PHE A 159 -21.63 -11.22 17.48
N ARG A 160 -20.62 -11.96 17.02
CA ARG A 160 -19.25 -11.74 17.48
C ARG A 160 -18.68 -10.54 16.74
N SER A 161 -17.83 -9.79 17.43
CA SER A 161 -17.13 -8.65 16.86
C SER A 161 -15.63 -8.86 16.96
N ASN A 162 -14.95 -8.45 15.91
CA ASN A 162 -13.51 -8.48 15.82
C ASN A 162 -12.87 -7.50 16.82
N TYR A 163 -11.65 -7.77 17.25
CA TYR A 163 -10.89 -6.82 18.06
C TYR A 163 -10.47 -5.63 17.19
N ALA A 164 -10.72 -4.40 17.65
CA ALA A 164 -10.26 -3.18 16.99
C ALA A 164 -9.13 -2.52 17.77
N CYS A 165 -7.99 -2.34 17.10
CA CYS A 165 -6.86 -1.52 17.54
C CYS A 165 -6.73 -0.28 16.67
N CYS A 166 -5.96 0.69 17.16
CA CYS A 166 -5.60 1.88 16.38
C CYS A 166 -4.10 2.15 16.48
N PHE A 167 -3.45 2.30 15.33
CA PHE A 167 -2.07 2.77 15.22
C PHE A 167 -2.09 4.27 14.94
N GLY A 168 -1.54 5.05 15.87
CA GLY A 168 -1.33 6.47 15.68
C GLY A 168 -0.04 6.72 14.91
N ILE A 169 -0.04 7.69 14.00
CA ILE A 169 1.15 8.21 13.34
C ILE A 169 1.43 9.58 13.92
N LYS A 170 2.67 9.79 14.37
CA LYS A 170 3.17 11.10 14.78
C LYS A 170 4.54 11.33 14.17
N HIS A 171 4.96 12.59 14.20
CA HIS A 171 6.32 12.97 13.86
C HIS A 171 6.91 13.88 14.93
N ASP A 172 8.24 14.03 14.93
CA ASP A 172 8.95 15.01 15.77
C ASP A 172 9.46 16.20 14.94
N SER A 173 10.27 17.06 15.58
CA SER A 173 10.88 18.24 14.95
C SER A 173 11.99 17.92 13.95
N GLU A 174 12.50 16.67 13.94
CA GLU A 174 13.52 16.19 13.02
C GLU A 174 12.88 15.42 11.85
N ASN A 175 11.56 15.47 11.72
CA ASN A 175 10.76 14.70 10.76
C ASN A 175 10.83 13.18 10.94
N SER A 176 11.28 12.67 12.10
CA SER A 176 11.22 11.23 12.37
C SER A 176 9.77 10.79 12.49
N ILE A 177 9.44 9.61 11.97
CA ILE A 177 8.07 9.07 12.02
C ILE A 177 7.98 8.00 13.11
N TYR A 178 6.92 8.07 13.91
CA TYR A 178 6.63 7.10 14.95
C TYR A 178 5.27 6.47 14.74
N ILE A 179 5.17 5.19 15.11
CA ILE A 179 3.90 4.49 15.32
C ILE A 179 3.61 4.45 16.82
N VAL A 180 2.43 4.90 17.20
CA VAL A 180 1.96 4.91 18.58
C VAL A 180 0.98 3.76 18.80
N ILE A 181 1.37 2.80 19.65
CA ILE A 181 0.59 1.58 19.95
C ILE A 181 0.36 1.47 21.45
N ASN A 182 -0.88 1.28 21.89
CA ASN A 182 -1.14 1.06 23.32
C ASN A 182 -0.75 -0.37 23.76
N ASN A 183 -0.46 -0.58 25.05
CA ASN A 183 -0.05 -1.90 25.57
C ASN A 183 -1.03 -3.02 25.20
N ASN A 184 -2.34 -2.79 25.41
CA ASN A 184 -3.37 -3.79 25.10
C ASN A 184 -3.38 -4.17 23.61
N ASP A 185 -3.17 -3.20 22.71
CA ASP A 185 -3.12 -3.45 21.27
C ASP A 185 -1.86 -4.23 20.89
N SER A 186 -0.73 -3.85 21.49
CA SER A 186 0.55 -4.55 21.29
C SER A 186 0.48 -6.01 21.75
N ASP A 187 -0.03 -6.27 22.95
CA ASP A 187 -0.24 -7.61 23.50
C ASP A 187 -1.18 -8.44 22.61
N LYS A 188 -2.30 -7.84 22.18
CA LYS A 188 -3.31 -8.53 21.38
C LYS A 188 -2.80 -8.91 19.99
N LEU A 189 -1.94 -8.08 19.40
CA LEU A 189 -1.33 -8.30 18.09
C LEU A 189 0.00 -9.06 18.18
N ASN A 190 0.49 -9.32 19.41
CA ASN A 190 1.81 -9.87 19.67
C ASN A 190 2.89 -9.07 18.92
N ILE A 191 2.83 -7.74 19.08
CA ILE A 191 3.89 -6.80 18.71
C ILE A 191 4.81 -6.67 19.93
N ARG A 192 6.13 -6.59 19.70
CA ARG A 192 7.11 -6.70 20.80
C ARG A 192 7.18 -5.47 21.70
N GLU A 193 6.70 -4.34 21.22
CA GLU A 193 6.86 -3.03 21.84
C GLU A 193 5.55 -2.25 21.78
N SER A 194 5.40 -1.30 22.69
CA SER A 194 4.27 -0.38 22.81
C SER A 194 4.76 1.01 23.19
N GLY A 195 3.86 1.99 23.15
CA GLY A 195 4.15 3.41 23.28
C GLY A 195 4.53 4.02 21.94
N ASP A 196 5.47 4.95 21.99
CA ASP A 196 5.93 5.72 20.84
C ASP A 196 7.12 5.05 20.19
N ILE A 197 6.88 4.31 19.11
CA ILE A 197 7.91 3.50 18.45
C ILE A 197 8.40 4.25 17.22
N LYS A 198 9.66 4.69 17.23
CA LYS A 198 10.26 5.30 16.04
C LYS A 198 10.40 4.23 14.94
N VAL A 199 9.91 4.54 13.74
CA VAL A 199 9.91 3.62 12.59
C VAL A 199 10.59 4.17 11.35
N ILE A 200 10.74 5.49 11.24
CA ILE A 200 11.57 6.13 10.22
C ILE A 200 12.46 7.14 10.93
N GLU A 201 13.77 7.03 10.74
CA GLU A 201 14.73 8.03 11.19
C GLU A 201 14.56 9.31 10.36
N GLY A 202 14.36 10.42 11.05
CA GLY A 202 14.21 11.73 10.44
C GLY A 202 15.56 12.39 10.18
N GLN A 203 15.59 13.26 9.18
CA GLN A 203 16.64 14.25 9.02
C GLN A 203 16.00 15.64 8.92
N PRO A 204 16.50 16.65 9.64
CA PRO A 204 15.96 17.99 9.56
C PRO A 204 15.90 18.49 8.12
N ASN A 205 14.79 19.13 7.74
CA ASN A 205 14.58 19.68 6.40
C ASN A 205 14.52 18.63 5.27
N THR A 206 14.32 17.34 5.58
CA THR A 206 14.11 16.30 4.57
C THR A 206 12.65 15.84 4.50
N ASP A 207 12.29 15.23 3.38
CA ASP A 207 10.98 14.61 3.19
C ASP A 207 10.97 13.20 3.80
N PRO A 208 10.15 12.92 4.83
CA PRO A 208 10.17 11.64 5.53
C PRO A 208 9.44 10.53 4.77
N ARG A 209 8.86 10.81 3.59
CA ARG A 209 8.15 9.80 2.82
C ARG A 209 9.13 8.71 2.40
N PRO A 210 8.89 7.44 2.77
CA PRO A 210 9.71 6.35 2.27
C PRO A 210 9.40 6.14 0.77
N LEU A 211 10.23 5.36 0.07
CA LEU A 211 9.94 5.05 -1.32
C LEU A 211 8.64 4.26 -1.43
N TYR A 212 7.63 4.78 -2.12
CA TYR A 212 6.32 4.12 -2.16
C TYR A 212 6.38 2.78 -2.91
N PHE A 213 6.01 1.68 -2.28
CA PHE A 213 5.72 0.41 -2.95
C PHE A 213 4.54 0.52 -3.91
N ILE A 214 3.49 1.20 -3.46
CA ILE A 214 2.31 1.56 -4.26
C ILE A 214 2.36 3.06 -4.50
N PRO A 215 2.99 3.50 -5.61
CA PRO A 215 3.10 4.92 -5.90
C PRO A 215 1.77 5.53 -6.31
N LEU A 216 0.80 4.75 -6.78
CA LEU A 216 -0.48 5.26 -7.26
C LEU A 216 -1.59 4.24 -6.98
N ASP A 217 -2.65 4.67 -6.27
CA ASP A 217 -3.87 3.88 -6.08
C ASP A 217 -5.06 4.60 -6.71
N PRO A 218 -5.59 4.13 -7.87
CA PRO A 218 -6.67 4.80 -8.59
C PRO A 218 -8.02 4.80 -7.88
N SER A 219 -8.14 4.15 -6.70
CA SER A 219 -9.36 4.14 -5.89
C SER A 219 -9.45 5.29 -4.88
N VAL A 220 -8.34 5.98 -4.60
CA VAL A 220 -8.28 7.08 -3.62
C VAL A 220 -7.97 8.43 -4.26
N GLU A 221 -7.86 9.50 -3.46
CA GLU A 221 -7.40 10.79 -3.94
C GLU A 221 -5.95 10.70 -4.41
N GLN A 222 -5.67 11.14 -5.64
CA GLN A 222 -4.34 11.04 -6.23
C GLN A 222 -3.48 12.22 -5.79
N ASN A 223 -2.25 11.96 -5.33
CA ASN A 223 -1.26 13.00 -5.15
C ASN A 223 -0.28 13.04 -6.34
N GLU A 224 0.23 14.24 -6.66
CA GLU A 224 1.12 14.46 -7.80
C GLU A 224 2.45 13.69 -7.65
N TYR A 225 2.94 13.59 -6.41
CA TYR A 225 4.16 12.87 -6.07
C TYR A 225 4.08 11.39 -6.48
N GLY A 226 2.99 10.71 -6.13
CA GLY A 226 2.77 9.31 -6.43
C GLY A 226 2.71 9.04 -7.93
N LYS A 227 1.99 9.90 -8.66
CA LYS A 227 1.96 9.84 -10.13
C LYS A 227 3.36 10.01 -10.75
N LYS A 228 4.12 11.03 -10.31
CA LYS A 228 5.50 11.25 -10.78
C LYS A 228 6.40 10.06 -10.47
N THR A 229 6.31 9.52 -9.26
CA THR A 229 7.07 8.34 -8.83
C THR A 229 6.78 7.14 -9.72
N LEU A 230 5.50 6.86 -10.01
CA LEU A 230 5.13 5.78 -10.91
C LEU A 230 5.68 6.00 -12.32
N GLU A 231 5.49 7.19 -12.89
CA GLU A 231 5.97 7.53 -14.23
C GLU A 231 7.50 7.38 -14.36
N GLN A 232 8.26 7.82 -13.35
CA GLN A 232 9.71 7.69 -13.32
C GLN A 232 10.17 6.22 -13.21
N ARG A 233 9.50 5.40 -12.39
CA ARG A 233 9.82 3.98 -12.30
C ARG A 233 9.48 3.24 -13.59
N LEU A 234 8.34 3.54 -14.20
CA LEU A 234 7.98 2.98 -15.51
C LEU A 234 9.03 3.35 -16.57
N LEU A 235 9.47 4.62 -16.59
CA LEU A 235 10.52 5.07 -17.50
C LEU A 235 11.84 4.31 -17.26
N SER A 236 12.25 4.17 -16.00
CA SER A 236 13.45 3.42 -15.61
C SER A 236 13.39 1.96 -16.08
N GLU A 237 12.23 1.31 -15.94
CA GLU A 237 12.03 -0.06 -16.42
C GLU A 237 12.08 -0.16 -17.94
N ILE A 238 11.52 0.82 -18.66
CA ILE A 238 11.59 0.89 -20.13
C ILE A 238 13.02 1.12 -20.61
N LEU A 239 13.75 2.05 -19.99
CA LEU A 239 15.17 2.28 -20.26
C LEU A 239 15.99 1.00 -20.03
N SER A 240 15.69 0.27 -18.95
CA SER A 240 16.31 -1.02 -18.65
C SER A 240 16.01 -2.07 -19.71
N LEU A 241 14.78 -2.13 -20.23
CA LEU A 241 14.40 -3.00 -21.35
C LEU A 241 15.18 -2.65 -22.62
N ILE A 242 15.26 -1.36 -22.99
CA ILE A 242 16.03 -0.90 -24.16
C ILE A 242 17.51 -1.23 -23.99
N GLY A 243 18.08 -0.96 -22.80
CA GLY A 243 19.48 -1.24 -22.48
C GLY A 243 19.86 -2.71 -22.59
N ARG A 244 18.94 -3.63 -22.26
CA ARG A 244 19.16 -5.08 -22.40
C ARG A 244 18.77 -5.66 -23.75
N ALA A 245 17.96 -4.96 -24.54
CA ALA A 245 17.53 -5.44 -25.85
C ALA A 245 18.73 -5.62 -26.78
N LYS A 246 18.74 -6.76 -27.50
CA LYS A 246 19.72 -7.07 -28.53
C LYS A 246 19.31 -6.39 -29.84
N VAL A 247 20.31 -5.97 -30.61
CA VAL A 247 20.10 -5.38 -31.93
C VAL A 247 19.55 -6.45 -32.87
N SER A 248 18.59 -6.05 -33.70
CA SER A 248 17.82 -6.89 -34.62
C SER A 248 16.89 -7.92 -33.96
N ASP A 249 16.75 -7.90 -32.63
CA ASP A 249 15.78 -8.71 -31.89
C ASP A 249 14.53 -7.90 -31.51
N LYS A 250 13.42 -8.61 -31.30
CA LYS A 250 12.18 -8.06 -30.75
C LYS A 250 12.09 -8.40 -29.26
N THR A 251 11.90 -7.38 -28.44
CA THR A 251 11.60 -7.55 -27.00
C THR A 251 10.11 -7.33 -26.79
N VAL A 252 9.44 -8.33 -26.24
CA VAL A 252 8.00 -8.27 -25.94
C VAL A 252 7.81 -8.09 -24.43
N PHE A 253 6.95 -7.15 -24.05
CA PHE A 253 6.55 -6.95 -22.66
C PHE A 253 5.10 -6.51 -22.56
N THR A 254 4.48 -6.71 -21.41
CA THR A 254 3.12 -6.25 -21.13
C THR A 254 3.12 -5.06 -20.16
N VAL A 255 1.98 -4.38 -20.07
CA VAL A 255 1.77 -3.35 -19.03
C VAL A 255 1.85 -3.95 -17.63
N GLU A 256 1.42 -5.20 -17.48
CA GLU A 256 1.48 -5.93 -16.21
C GLU A 256 2.93 -6.20 -15.79
N ASP A 257 3.80 -6.62 -16.70
CA ASP A 257 5.23 -6.80 -16.42
C ASP A 257 5.89 -5.51 -15.89
N LEU A 258 5.54 -4.36 -16.50
CA LEU A 258 6.06 -3.07 -16.06
C LEU A 258 5.53 -2.68 -14.68
N LEU A 259 4.23 -2.89 -14.42
CA LEU A 259 3.64 -2.59 -13.12
C LEU A 259 4.23 -3.45 -12.00
N VAL A 260 4.45 -4.75 -12.26
CA VAL A 260 5.12 -5.65 -11.31
C VAL A 260 6.51 -5.12 -10.96
N LYS A 261 7.31 -4.73 -11.96
CA LYS A 261 8.66 -4.21 -11.69
C LYS A 261 8.65 -2.84 -11.01
N ALA A 262 7.83 -1.91 -11.48
CA ALA A 262 7.73 -0.55 -10.95
C ALA A 262 7.19 -0.48 -9.50
N THR A 263 6.51 -1.54 -9.04
CA THR A 263 6.00 -1.68 -7.67
C THR A 263 6.76 -2.72 -6.84
N TRP A 264 7.90 -3.19 -7.35
CA TRP A 264 8.73 -4.22 -6.72
C TRP A 264 7.95 -5.48 -6.31
N GLY A 265 7.00 -5.88 -7.15
CA GLY A 265 6.18 -7.07 -6.96
C GLY A 265 4.86 -6.81 -6.22
N MET A 266 4.67 -5.68 -5.55
CA MET A 266 3.46 -5.42 -4.76
C MET A 266 2.19 -5.35 -5.60
N TYR A 267 2.30 -5.04 -6.90
CA TYR A 267 1.19 -5.18 -7.83
C TYR A 267 0.60 -6.60 -7.83
N ASN A 268 1.38 -7.66 -7.60
CA ASN A 268 0.85 -9.03 -7.56
C ASN A 268 -0.08 -9.28 -6.36
N SER A 269 0.14 -8.59 -5.24
CA SER A 269 -0.67 -8.71 -4.04
C SER A 269 -1.94 -7.86 -4.09
N TRP A 270 -2.11 -7.04 -5.12
CA TRP A 270 -3.27 -6.16 -5.27
C TRP A 270 -4.49 -6.90 -5.81
N SER A 271 -5.54 -7.02 -5.00
CA SER A 271 -6.71 -7.84 -5.30
C SER A 271 -7.87 -7.07 -5.95
N ASP A 272 -7.93 -5.74 -5.86
CA ASP A 272 -8.96 -4.94 -6.54
C ASP A 272 -8.75 -4.92 -8.07
N ASN A 273 -9.56 -5.71 -8.77
CA ASN A 273 -9.57 -5.81 -10.23
C ASN A 273 -9.95 -4.49 -10.93
N SER A 274 -10.80 -3.67 -10.33
CA SER A 274 -11.19 -2.36 -10.87
C SER A 274 -10.02 -1.40 -10.81
N ALA A 275 -9.37 -1.30 -9.65
CA ALA A 275 -8.16 -0.50 -9.48
C ALA A 275 -7.05 -0.96 -10.43
N ARG A 276 -6.75 -2.27 -10.47
CA ARG A 276 -5.78 -2.85 -11.41
C ARG A 276 -6.08 -2.49 -12.87
N LYS A 277 -7.35 -2.55 -13.29
CA LYS A 277 -7.77 -2.22 -14.65
C LYS A 277 -7.56 -0.74 -14.95
N ASN A 278 -7.90 0.14 -14.01
CA ASN A 278 -7.69 1.58 -14.16
C ASN A 278 -6.20 1.92 -14.20
N LEU A 279 -5.39 1.31 -13.34
CA LEU A 279 -3.94 1.50 -13.33
C LEU A 279 -3.31 1.05 -14.67
N ARG A 280 -3.70 -0.14 -15.18
CA ARG A 280 -3.25 -0.61 -16.51
C ARG A 280 -3.62 0.37 -17.63
N ARG A 281 -4.83 0.94 -17.60
CA ARG A 281 -5.26 1.95 -18.58
C ARG A 281 -4.39 3.21 -18.50
N GLN A 282 -4.08 3.69 -17.29
CA GLN A 282 -3.23 4.86 -17.09
C GLN A 282 -1.81 4.61 -17.61
N VAL A 283 -1.20 3.47 -17.27
CA VAL A 283 0.13 3.10 -17.79
C VAL A 283 0.12 2.92 -19.30
N ASN A 284 -0.92 2.32 -19.87
CA ASN A 284 -1.03 2.19 -21.32
C ASN A 284 -1.15 3.56 -22.01
N SER A 285 -1.88 4.50 -21.40
CA SER A 285 -1.95 5.89 -21.88
C SER A 285 -0.59 6.59 -21.79
N PHE A 286 0.15 6.40 -20.69
CA PHE A 286 1.53 6.89 -20.54
C PHE A 286 2.44 6.35 -21.65
N LEU A 287 2.44 5.04 -21.89
CA LEU A 287 3.24 4.41 -22.94
C LEU A 287 2.91 4.96 -24.33
N LYS A 288 1.62 5.09 -24.66
CA LYS A 288 1.19 5.65 -25.95
C LYS A 288 1.62 7.10 -26.14
N ASN A 289 1.33 7.92 -25.14
CA ASN A 289 1.43 9.37 -25.27
C ASN A 289 2.86 9.89 -25.08
N LYS A 290 3.66 9.25 -24.23
CA LYS A 290 5.03 9.69 -23.91
C LYS A 290 6.12 8.88 -24.58
N ILE A 291 5.90 7.59 -24.84
CA ILE A 291 6.96 6.70 -25.36
C ILE A 291 6.74 6.41 -26.85
N ALA A 292 5.61 5.80 -27.20
CA ALA A 292 5.33 5.39 -28.58
C ALA A 292 5.21 6.58 -29.54
N SER A 293 4.64 7.70 -29.09
CA SER A 293 4.58 8.96 -29.86
C SER A 293 5.97 9.50 -30.23
N SER A 294 6.97 9.24 -29.39
CA SER A 294 8.35 9.69 -29.59
C SER A 294 9.14 8.71 -30.46
N PHE A 295 8.73 7.43 -30.49
CA PHE A 295 9.43 6.36 -31.22
C PHE A 295 8.47 5.39 -31.93
N PRO A 296 7.62 5.89 -32.85
CA PRO A 296 6.54 5.08 -33.44
C PRO A 296 7.05 3.91 -34.28
N GLN A 297 8.29 3.97 -34.77
CA GLN A 297 8.90 2.89 -35.55
C GLN A 297 9.51 1.78 -34.68
N HIS A 298 9.81 2.07 -33.41
CA HIS A 298 10.49 1.13 -32.51
C HIS A 298 9.56 0.47 -31.50
N LEU A 299 8.41 1.09 -31.22
CA LEU A 299 7.48 0.60 -30.22
C LEU A 299 6.08 0.44 -30.81
N LEU A 300 5.66 -0.81 -30.99
CA LEU A 300 4.34 -1.18 -31.53
C LEU A 300 3.49 -1.84 -30.44
N GLN A 301 2.20 -1.51 -30.40
CA GLN A 301 1.25 -2.19 -29.54
C GLN A 301 0.54 -3.29 -30.35
N GLU A 302 0.64 -4.54 -29.89
CA GLU A 302 -0.11 -5.67 -30.43
C GLU A 302 -0.99 -6.29 -29.33
N LYS A 303 -2.31 -6.10 -29.42
CA LYS A 303 -3.27 -6.50 -28.39
C LYS A 303 -2.87 -5.94 -27.01
N ASP A 304 -2.53 -6.83 -26.08
CA ASP A 304 -2.15 -6.50 -24.69
C ASP A 304 -0.62 -6.43 -24.47
N ALA A 305 0.16 -6.60 -25.54
CA ALA A 305 1.62 -6.57 -25.50
C ALA A 305 2.18 -5.36 -26.26
N TRP A 306 3.39 -4.98 -25.86
CA TRP A 306 4.22 -3.98 -26.50
C TRP A 306 5.46 -4.67 -27.06
N ILE A 307 5.78 -4.35 -28.31
CA ILE A 307 6.92 -4.90 -29.04
C ILE A 307 7.92 -3.77 -29.26
N LEU A 308 9.07 -3.89 -28.60
CA LEU A 308 10.23 -3.05 -28.81
C LEU A 308 11.13 -3.70 -29.87
N SER A 309 11.37 -2.99 -30.97
CA SER A 309 12.26 -3.41 -32.05
C SER A 309 13.41 -2.40 -32.20
N ILE A 310 14.64 -2.90 -32.07
CA ILE A 310 15.86 -2.09 -32.21
C ILE A 310 16.64 -2.64 -33.39
N GLU A 311 16.78 -1.88 -34.47
CA GLU A 311 17.41 -2.36 -35.71
C GLU A 311 18.92 -2.15 -35.72
N SER A 312 19.40 -1.13 -35.01
CA SER A 312 20.83 -0.80 -34.92
C SER A 312 21.26 -0.32 -33.52
N THR A 313 22.56 -0.37 -33.24
CA THR A 313 23.13 0.24 -32.02
C THR A 313 22.84 1.74 -31.94
N LYS A 314 22.80 2.43 -33.09
CA LYS A 314 22.47 3.85 -33.16
C LYS A 314 21.03 4.13 -32.72
N ASP A 315 20.09 3.27 -33.09
CA ASP A 315 18.69 3.40 -32.63
C ASP A 315 18.60 3.24 -31.12
N LYS A 316 19.32 2.26 -30.57
CA LYS A 316 19.42 2.04 -29.13
C LYS A 316 19.96 3.26 -28.39
N GLU A 317 21.07 3.82 -28.86
CA GLU A 317 21.67 5.03 -28.27
C GLU A 317 20.74 6.24 -28.38
N THR A 318 20.04 6.38 -29.50
CA THR A 318 19.08 7.48 -29.74
C THR A 318 17.87 7.35 -28.80
N LEU A 319 17.30 6.15 -28.67
CA LEU A 319 16.20 5.85 -27.77
C LEU A 319 16.57 6.17 -26.32
N LEU A 320 17.71 5.66 -25.85
CA LEU A 320 18.21 5.91 -24.50
C LEU A 320 18.44 7.41 -24.28
N SER A 321 19.16 8.07 -25.18
CA SER A 321 19.48 9.50 -25.04
C SER A 321 18.22 10.38 -25.05
N SER A 322 17.20 10.03 -25.83
CA SER A 322 15.97 10.83 -25.91
C SER A 322 15.07 10.63 -24.70
N LEU A 323 14.96 9.40 -24.18
CA LEU A 323 14.24 9.13 -22.94
C LEU A 323 14.94 9.77 -21.73
N LEU A 324 16.27 9.71 -21.66
CA LEU A 324 17.09 10.42 -20.67
C LEU A 324 17.06 11.95 -20.83
N LYS A 325 16.62 12.50 -21.97
CA LYS A 325 16.40 13.96 -22.13
C LYS A 325 14.99 14.38 -21.76
N THR A 326 14.04 13.44 -21.81
CA THR A 326 12.68 13.65 -21.29
C THR A 326 12.71 13.76 -19.76
N GLU A 327 13.81 13.30 -19.15
CA GLU A 327 14.23 13.65 -17.81
C GLU A 327 14.58 15.15 -17.71
N LYS A 328 13.55 15.96 -17.46
CA LYS A 328 13.59 16.58 -16.14
C LYS A 328 13.21 15.46 -15.17
N ILE A 329 14.19 14.66 -14.74
CA ILE A 329 14.15 14.12 -13.38
C ILE A 329 14.12 15.41 -12.55
N GLU A 330 12.94 15.98 -12.35
CA GLU A 330 12.72 16.83 -11.19
C GLU A 330 13.17 15.92 -10.06
N GLU A 331 14.26 16.32 -9.40
CA GLU A 331 14.84 15.67 -8.25
C GLU A 331 13.66 15.25 -7.34
N LEU A 332 13.16 14.01 -7.47
CA LEU A 332 12.49 13.33 -6.39
C LEU A 332 13.63 13.20 -5.40
N SER A 333 13.59 14.12 -4.44
CA SER A 333 14.73 14.93 -4.01
C SER A 333 15.99 14.11 -3.76
N LYS A 334 17.15 14.67 -4.11
CA LYS A 334 18.44 14.18 -3.57
C LYS A 334 18.34 13.88 -2.06
N GLU A 335 17.49 14.62 -1.35
CA GLU A 335 17.15 14.45 0.07
C GLU A 335 16.54 13.07 0.41
N GLN A 336 15.76 12.43 -0.47
CA GLN A 336 15.25 11.06 -0.23
C GLN A 336 16.34 10.00 -0.43
N LEU A 337 17.30 10.22 -1.32
CA LEU A 337 18.44 9.32 -1.51
C LEU A 337 19.48 9.47 -0.40
N GLU A 338 19.66 10.67 0.16
CA GLU A 338 20.58 10.93 1.28
C GLU A 338 20.23 10.11 2.54
N LEU A 339 18.94 9.82 2.78
CA LEU A 339 18.50 8.88 3.83
C LEU A 339 19.01 7.43 3.63
N PHE A 340 19.39 7.07 2.40
CA PHE A 340 19.82 5.73 2.02
C PHE A 340 21.28 5.67 1.51
N GLU A 341 22.00 6.80 1.47
CA GLU A 341 23.35 6.92 0.88
C GLU A 341 24.50 6.93 1.92
N GLU A 342 24.24 6.78 3.22
CA GLU A 342 25.30 6.85 4.25
C GLU A 342 26.40 5.75 4.14
N ASP A 343 26.24 4.73 3.30
CA ASP A 343 27.18 3.61 3.19
C ASP A 343 28.34 3.78 2.19
N LYS A 344 28.52 4.95 1.56
CA LYS A 344 29.71 5.14 0.70
C LYS A 344 31.01 5.44 1.46
N LYS A 345 30.98 5.56 2.79
CA LYS A 345 32.19 5.86 3.61
C LYS A 345 32.78 4.67 4.37
N LEU A 346 32.27 3.45 4.18
CA LEU A 346 32.81 2.24 4.85
C LEU A 346 33.50 1.25 3.88
N LEU A 347 33.83 1.70 2.66
CA LEU A 347 34.63 0.94 1.69
C LEU A 347 35.88 1.70 1.19
N GLU A 348 36.33 2.70 1.95
CA GLU A 348 37.71 3.23 1.91
C GLU A 348 38.39 2.92 3.26
#